data_AF-A0A835U9U7-F1
#
_entry.id   AF-A0A835U9U7-F1
#
_cell.length_a   1.000
_cell.length_b   1.000
_cell.length_c   1.000
_cell.angle_alpha   90.00
_cell.angle_beta   90.00
_cell.angle_gamma   90.00
#
_symmetry.space_group_name_H-M   'P 1'
#
loop_
_entity.id
_entity.type
_entity.pdbx_description
1 polymer ?
#
loop_
_entity_poly.entity_id
_entity_poly.type
_entity_poly.pdbx_seq_one_letter_code
_entity_poly.pdbx_strand_id
1 'polypeptide(L)'
;MYSLGDLLQSFKSGYESSELAIKEDVKCILGLYEACFLAVGGENEADEAIENLTERLLKFREKQLSASLCEQIDHALELPLHWRIPRLHTKWFIDAYEKQDNMNPKLLQFAKLDFNLLQSIYKKELKEISRWWKNLGLTSFEISFARDRLVENYLWAIGCSYEPQFWRCRMNITKFGTLLTTIDDVYDVYGSLDELQLFTTAIIEWNINAIHHLPNYMKIILRALFDTINDVANTVLTEKGLDILPYLKRGSMSLL
;
A
#
# COMPACT_ATOMS: atom_id res chain seq x y z
N MET A 1 -2.51 13.73 -29.56
CA MET A 1 -1.88 13.09 -28.39
C MET A 1 -0.69 12.35 -28.96
N TYR A 2 0.54 12.70 -28.59
CA TYR A 2 1.71 11.96 -29.07
C TYR A 2 1.72 10.59 -28.39
N SER A 3 1.94 9.51 -29.14
CA SER A 3 2.08 8.18 -28.55
C SER A 3 3.44 8.08 -27.85
N LEU A 4 3.56 7.20 -26.83
CA LEU A 4 4.84 6.92 -26.19
C LEU A 4 5.90 6.47 -27.22
N GLY A 5 5.47 5.75 -28.25
CA GLY A 5 6.31 5.36 -29.39
C GLY A 5 6.88 6.55 -30.18
N ASP A 6 6.08 7.57 -30.48
CA ASP A 6 6.55 8.79 -31.17
C ASP A 6 7.61 9.52 -30.35
N LEU A 7 7.41 9.55 -29.02
CA LEU A 7 8.32 10.21 -28.10
C LEU A 7 9.64 9.44 -28.00
N LEU A 8 9.61 8.12 -27.87
CA LEU A 8 10.80 7.25 -27.85
C LEU A 8 11.61 7.31 -29.15
N GLN A 9 10.96 7.42 -30.31
CA GLN A 9 11.67 7.56 -31.60
C GLN A 9 12.47 8.86 -31.69
N SER A 10 12.00 9.95 -31.07
CA SER A 10 12.70 11.24 -31.08
C SER A 10 14.03 11.24 -30.30
N PHE A 11 14.26 10.27 -29.41
CA PHE A 11 15.47 10.16 -28.59
C PHE A 11 16.57 9.28 -29.18
N LYS A 12 16.41 8.79 -30.42
CA LYS A 12 17.41 7.94 -31.10
C LYS A 12 18.63 8.70 -31.67
N SER A 13 18.74 10.03 -31.50
CA SER A 13 19.83 10.83 -32.08
C SER A 13 20.84 11.38 -31.06
N GLY A 14 22.10 10.91 -31.17
CA GLY A 14 23.36 11.64 -30.86
C GLY A 14 23.69 12.00 -29.40
N TYR A 15 24.78 11.45 -28.87
CA TYR A 15 25.38 11.84 -27.59
C TYR A 15 26.41 12.97 -27.76
N GLU A 16 26.45 13.93 -26.84
CA GLU A 16 27.53 14.91 -26.70
C GLU A 16 28.36 14.69 -25.42
N SER A 17 29.61 15.14 -25.42
CA SER A 17 30.70 14.69 -24.53
C SER A 17 30.97 15.53 -23.28
N SER A 18 30.09 16.46 -22.90
CA SER A 18 30.29 17.31 -21.71
C SER A 18 29.61 16.76 -20.45
N GLU A 19 30.16 17.04 -19.26
CA GLU A 19 29.58 16.58 -17.97
C GLU A 19 28.17 17.14 -17.71
N LEU A 20 27.91 18.39 -18.13
CA LEU A 20 26.58 19.00 -18.05
C LEU A 20 25.59 18.29 -18.97
N ALA A 21 26.01 17.99 -20.21
CA ALA A 21 25.22 17.20 -21.16
C ALA A 21 24.93 15.79 -20.61
N ILE A 22 25.91 15.15 -19.96
CA ILE A 22 25.71 13.84 -19.33
C ILE A 22 24.68 13.91 -18.19
N LYS A 23 24.69 14.96 -17.35
CA LYS A 23 23.68 15.14 -16.28
C LYS A 23 22.28 15.38 -16.84
N GLU A 24 22.15 16.17 -17.90
CA GLU A 24 20.88 16.41 -18.58
C GLU A 24 20.38 15.14 -19.28
N ASP A 25 21.27 14.39 -19.92
CA ASP A 25 20.99 13.10 -20.54
C ASP A 25 20.49 12.07 -19.52
N VAL A 26 21.14 11.95 -18.35
CA VAL A 26 20.72 11.03 -17.29
C VAL A 26 19.32 11.37 -16.78
N LYS A 27 19.04 12.65 -16.53
CA LYS A 27 17.70 13.10 -16.09
C LYS A 27 16.64 12.82 -17.14
N CYS A 28 16.97 13.05 -18.41
CA CYS A 28 16.07 12.76 -19.52
C CYS A 28 15.77 11.26 -19.61
N ILE A 29 16.79 10.41 -19.53
CA ILE A 29 16.64 8.95 -19.58
C ILE A 29 15.87 8.43 -18.38
N LEU A 30 16.10 8.95 -17.18
CA LEU A 30 15.29 8.64 -15.99
C LEU A 30 13.82 9.02 -16.21
N GLY A 31 13.56 10.21 -16.75
CA GLY A 31 12.19 10.66 -17.05
C GLY A 31 11.48 9.75 -18.06
N LEU A 32 12.19 9.31 -19.10
CA LEU A 32 11.68 8.35 -20.09
C LEU A 32 11.42 6.97 -19.48
N TYR A 33 12.38 6.48 -18.69
CA TYR A 33 12.27 5.20 -17.99
C TYR A 33 11.01 5.18 -17.11
N GLU A 34 10.81 6.21 -16.30
CA GLU A 34 9.63 6.34 -15.44
C GLU A 34 8.33 6.47 -16.24
N ALA A 35 8.35 7.17 -17.37
CA ALA A 35 7.18 7.32 -18.23
C ALA A 35 6.76 6.01 -18.90
N CYS A 36 7.70 5.11 -19.23
CA CYS A 36 7.37 3.81 -19.81
C CYS A 36 6.49 2.95 -18.89
N PHE A 37 6.57 3.11 -17.56
CA PHE A 37 5.71 2.39 -16.62
C PHE A 37 4.27 2.89 -16.56
N LEU A 38 3.94 3.95 -17.31
CA LEU A 38 2.56 4.41 -17.52
C LEU A 38 1.89 3.74 -18.73
N ALA A 39 2.60 2.88 -19.46
CA ALA A 39 2.12 2.26 -20.67
C ALA A 39 0.89 1.36 -20.41
N VAL A 40 0.01 1.28 -21.40
CA VAL A 40 -1.21 0.46 -21.38
C VAL A 40 -1.15 -0.66 -22.42
N GLY A 41 -2.01 -1.67 -22.29
CA GLY A 41 -2.00 -2.84 -23.16
C GLY A 41 -2.05 -2.47 -24.65
N GLY A 42 -1.06 -2.97 -25.41
CA GLY A 42 -0.88 -2.68 -26.83
C GLY A 42 0.32 -1.78 -27.15
N GLU A 43 0.98 -1.19 -26.16
CA GLU A 43 2.18 -0.35 -26.30
C GLU A 43 3.47 -1.16 -26.10
N ASN A 44 3.68 -2.19 -26.93
CA ASN A 44 4.83 -3.11 -26.81
C ASN A 44 6.19 -2.41 -26.92
N GLU A 45 6.24 -1.23 -27.54
CA GLU A 45 7.45 -0.40 -27.63
C GLU A 45 7.94 0.08 -26.26
N ALA A 46 7.05 0.17 -25.26
CA ALA A 46 7.41 0.58 -23.91
C ALA A 46 8.27 -0.48 -23.21
N ASP A 47 7.92 -1.76 -23.38
CA ASP A 47 8.66 -2.87 -22.77
C ASP A 47 10.09 -2.95 -23.32
N GLU A 48 10.24 -2.87 -24.65
CA GLU A 48 11.56 -2.83 -25.31
C GLU A 48 12.38 -1.60 -24.86
N ALA A 49 11.71 -0.45 -24.70
CA ALA A 49 12.35 0.76 -24.23
C ALA A 49 12.83 0.65 -22.78
N ILE A 50 12.07 0.00 -21.89
CA ILE A 50 12.48 -0.21 -20.49
C ILE A 50 13.80 -0.99 -20.42
N GLU A 51 13.95 -2.06 -21.21
CA GLU A 51 15.19 -2.84 -21.25
C GLU A 51 16.38 -1.97 -21.70
N ASN A 52 16.22 -1.22 -22.79
CA ASN A 52 17.28 -0.38 -23.34
C ASN A 52 17.66 0.78 -22.39
N LEU A 53 16.66 1.44 -21.80
CA LEU A 53 16.85 2.54 -20.86
C LEU A 53 17.51 2.03 -19.56
N THR A 54 17.16 0.84 -19.10
CA THR A 54 17.81 0.19 -17.94
C THR A 54 19.30 -0.04 -18.20
N GLU A 55 19.67 -0.59 -19.36
CA GLU A 55 21.08 -0.79 -19.72
C GLU A 55 21.84 0.54 -19.77
N ARG A 56 21.23 1.59 -20.31
CA ARG A 56 21.82 2.93 -20.35
C ARG A 56 22.03 3.49 -18.94
N LEU A 57 21.03 3.40 -18.06
CA LEU A 57 21.11 3.87 -16.68
C LEU A 57 22.22 3.16 -15.89
N LEU A 58 22.37 1.85 -16.06
CA LEU A 58 23.46 1.08 -15.45
C LEU A 58 24.84 1.55 -15.96
N LYS A 59 24.99 1.79 -17.26
CA LYS A 59 26.22 2.37 -17.84
C LYS A 59 26.52 3.76 -17.29
N PHE A 60 25.50 4.58 -17.04
CA PHE A 60 25.68 5.91 -16.44
C PHE A 60 26.14 5.81 -14.98
N ARG A 61 25.59 4.85 -14.22
CA ARG A 61 25.98 4.59 -12.83
C ARG A 61 27.48 4.30 -12.67
N GLU A 62 28.11 3.66 -13.67
CA GLU A 62 29.55 3.37 -13.67
C GLU A 62 30.43 4.61 -13.91
N LYS A 63 29.87 5.69 -14.46
CA LYS A 63 30.61 6.89 -14.88
C LYS A 63 30.66 7.96 -13.78
N GLN A 64 31.35 7.70 -12.66
CA GLN A 64 31.67 8.68 -11.58
C GLN A 64 30.66 9.85 -11.40
N LEU A 65 29.36 9.56 -11.37
CA LEU A 65 28.33 10.59 -11.26
C LEU A 65 28.30 11.15 -9.83
N SER A 66 27.61 12.27 -9.64
CA SER A 66 27.34 12.75 -8.28
C SER A 66 26.54 11.71 -7.49
N ALA A 67 26.82 11.61 -6.19
CA ALA A 67 26.14 10.65 -5.31
C ALA A 67 24.61 10.78 -5.36
N SER A 68 24.09 12.00 -5.50
CA SER A 68 22.64 12.24 -5.63
C SER A 68 22.04 11.67 -6.92
N LEU A 69 22.78 11.65 -8.03
CA LEU A 69 22.30 11.06 -9.29
C LEU A 69 22.34 9.53 -9.21
N CYS A 70 23.41 8.97 -8.64
CA CYS A 70 23.47 7.52 -8.38
C CYS A 70 22.30 7.07 -7.48
N GLU A 71 22.00 7.83 -6.43
CA GLU A 71 20.87 7.55 -5.53
C GLU A 71 19.52 7.57 -6.28
N GLN A 72 19.34 8.50 -7.23
CA GLN A 72 18.12 8.56 -8.07
C GLN A 72 18.02 7.40 -9.06
N ILE A 73 19.14 7.01 -9.68
CA ILE A 73 19.18 5.85 -10.59
C ILE A 73 18.84 4.58 -9.83
N ASP A 74 19.52 4.34 -8.70
CA ASP A 74 19.30 3.14 -7.88
C ASP A 74 17.86 3.07 -7.39
N HIS A 75 17.30 4.22 -6.97
CA HIS A 75 15.91 4.31 -6.56
C HIS A 75 14.94 4.06 -7.72
N ALA A 76 15.16 4.59 -8.92
CA ALA A 76 14.28 4.28 -10.06
C ALA A 76 14.33 2.79 -10.44
N LEU A 77 15.53 2.19 -10.46
CA LEU A 77 15.74 0.79 -10.85
C LEU A 77 15.26 -0.24 -9.81
N GLU A 78 15.23 0.12 -8.52
CA GLU A 78 14.65 -0.74 -7.47
C GLU A 78 13.15 -0.92 -7.67
N LEU A 79 12.44 0.18 -7.91
CA LEU A 79 11.00 0.19 -8.18
C LEU A 79 10.67 1.52 -8.89
N PRO A 80 10.00 1.50 -10.04
CA PRO A 80 9.64 2.73 -10.73
C PRO A 80 8.65 3.55 -9.91
N LEU A 81 8.70 4.87 -10.06
CA LEU A 81 7.85 5.83 -9.37
C LEU A 81 6.37 5.48 -9.47
N HIS A 82 5.91 5.02 -10.64
CA HIS A 82 4.50 4.68 -10.86
C HIS A 82 4.00 3.55 -9.94
N TRP A 83 4.88 2.63 -9.53
CA TRP A 83 4.53 1.49 -8.67
C TRP A 83 4.80 1.75 -7.19
N ARG A 84 5.43 2.89 -6.86
CA ARG A 84 5.76 3.23 -5.47
C ARG A 84 4.56 3.74 -4.70
N ILE A 85 4.46 3.30 -3.45
CA ILE A 85 3.49 3.85 -2.50
C ILE A 85 3.83 5.35 -2.26
N PRO A 86 2.94 6.30 -2.62
CA PRO A 86 3.24 7.73 -2.61
C PRO A 86 3.74 8.22 -1.26
N ARG A 87 3.16 7.72 -0.17
CA ARG A 87 3.52 8.16 1.19
C ARG A 87 4.92 7.73 1.62
N LEU A 88 5.33 6.52 1.26
CA LEU A 88 6.69 6.04 1.53
C LEU A 88 7.70 6.78 0.66
N HIS A 89 7.37 6.95 -0.63
CA HIS A 89 8.21 7.70 -1.56
C HIS A 89 8.40 9.16 -1.10
N THR A 90 7.34 9.82 -0.62
CA THR A 90 7.42 11.21 -0.13
C THR A 90 8.47 11.35 0.98
N LYS A 91 8.56 10.38 1.92
CA LYS A 91 9.55 10.45 3.01
C LYS A 91 10.98 10.41 2.47
N TRP A 92 11.23 9.51 1.53
CA TRP A 92 12.53 9.39 0.88
C TRP A 92 12.84 10.66 0.06
N PHE A 93 11.87 11.14 -0.72
CA PHE A 93 12.07 12.26 -1.62
C PHE A 93 12.29 13.59 -0.89
N ILE A 94 11.72 13.80 0.30
CA ILE A 94 12.04 14.97 1.12
C ILE A 94 13.54 15.03 1.44
N ASP A 95 14.14 13.90 1.80
CA ASP A 95 15.57 13.83 2.14
C ASP A 95 16.43 13.97 0.87
N ALA A 96 16.01 13.37 -0.25
CA ALA A 96 16.69 13.50 -1.53
C ALA A 96 16.63 14.94 -2.08
N TYR A 97 15.47 15.61 -1.97
CA TYR A 97 15.25 16.97 -2.43
C TYR A 97 16.06 18.00 -1.63
N GLU A 98 16.24 17.78 -0.33
CA GLU A 98 17.08 18.62 0.53
C GLU A 98 18.54 18.71 0.06
N LYS A 99 19.04 17.67 -0.62
CA LYS A 99 20.41 17.59 -1.14
C LYS A 99 20.58 18.21 -2.53
N GLN A 100 19.50 18.63 -3.20
CA GLN A 100 19.57 19.11 -4.59
C GLN A 100 20.06 20.56 -4.69
N ASP A 101 20.87 20.85 -5.71
CA ASP A 101 21.42 22.19 -5.97
C ASP A 101 20.33 23.26 -6.19
N ASN A 102 19.19 22.85 -6.78
CA ASN A 102 18.05 23.72 -7.13
C ASN A 102 16.91 23.63 -6.11
N MET A 103 17.18 23.17 -4.89
CA MET A 103 16.20 23.04 -3.81
C MET A 103 15.58 24.40 -3.45
N ASN A 104 14.26 24.44 -3.34
CA ASN A 104 13.53 25.61 -2.86
C ASN A 104 13.25 25.47 -1.35
N PRO A 105 13.80 26.33 -0.48
CA PRO A 105 13.69 26.17 0.96
C PRO A 105 12.26 26.30 1.47
N LYS A 106 11.40 27.10 0.80
CA LYS A 106 9.99 27.22 1.17
C LYS A 106 9.22 25.93 0.85
N LEU A 107 9.52 25.31 -0.30
CA LEU A 107 8.91 24.03 -0.68
C LEU A 107 9.35 22.90 0.27
N LEU A 108 10.64 22.84 0.59
CA LEU A 108 11.17 21.84 1.53
C LEU A 108 10.55 21.99 2.92
N GLN A 109 10.45 23.22 3.42
CA GLN A 109 9.81 23.50 4.70
C GLN A 109 8.34 23.08 4.70
N PHE A 110 7.60 23.44 3.64
CA PHE A 110 6.20 23.03 3.48
C PHE A 110 6.05 21.50 3.48
N ALA A 111 6.86 20.79 2.69
CA ALA A 111 6.83 19.33 2.60
C ALA A 111 7.11 18.66 3.96
N LYS A 112 8.08 19.16 4.73
CA LYS A 112 8.37 18.66 6.09
C LYS A 112 7.22 18.92 7.07
N LEU A 113 6.59 20.10 7.01
CA LEU A 113 5.45 20.44 7.87
C LEU A 113 4.22 19.59 7.55
N ASP A 114 3.84 19.50 6.28
CA ASP A 114 2.75 18.65 5.83
C ASP A 114 2.98 17.19 6.21
N PHE A 115 4.22 16.69 6.03
CA PHE A 115 4.56 15.33 6.38
C PHE A 115 4.36 15.03 7.87
N ASN A 116 4.81 15.93 8.73
CA ASN A 116 4.68 15.79 10.18
C ASN A 116 3.21 15.94 10.64
N LEU A 117 2.44 16.82 9.98
CA LEU A 117 1.01 16.97 10.25
C LEU A 117 0.25 15.67 9.98
N LEU A 118 0.41 15.08 8.79
CA LEU A 118 -0.21 13.81 8.44
C LEU A 118 0.26 12.68 9.37
N GLN A 119 1.54 12.61 9.68
CA GLN A 119 2.06 11.62 10.63
C GLN A 119 1.41 11.76 12.02
N SER A 120 1.09 12.98 12.46
CA SER A 120 0.41 13.20 13.74
C SER A 120 -1.04 12.67 13.73
N ILE A 121 -1.73 12.79 12.60
CA ILE A 121 -3.06 12.22 12.37
C ILE A 121 -2.98 10.70 12.43
N TYR A 122 -2.02 10.11 11.71
CA TYR A 122 -1.83 8.66 11.68
C TYR A 122 -1.53 8.08 13.06
N LYS A 123 -0.71 8.77 13.86
CA LYS A 123 -0.45 8.37 15.26
C LYS A 123 -1.70 8.40 16.14
N LYS A 124 -2.65 9.31 15.88
CA LYS A 124 -3.94 9.34 16.60
C LYS A 124 -4.81 8.17 16.17
N GLU A 125 -4.96 7.94 14.87
CA GLU A 125 -5.69 6.80 14.32
C GLU A 125 -5.13 5.46 14.84
N LEU A 126 -3.80 5.30 14.85
CA LEU A 126 -3.15 4.09 15.35
C LEU A 126 -3.43 3.87 16.84
N LYS A 127 -3.58 4.93 17.65
CA LYS A 127 -3.98 4.81 19.06
C LYS A 127 -5.44 4.35 19.20
N GLU A 128 -6.33 4.85 18.35
CA GLU A 128 -7.74 4.44 18.33
C GLU A 128 -7.86 2.97 17.92
N ILE A 129 -7.19 2.57 16.83
CA ILE A 129 -7.26 1.19 16.33
C ILE A 129 -6.59 0.20 17.29
N SER A 130 -5.52 0.61 17.99
CA SER A 130 -4.90 -0.19 19.04
C SER A 130 -5.83 -0.42 20.23
N ARG A 131 -6.66 0.57 20.58
CA ARG A 131 -7.68 0.39 21.63
C ARG A 131 -8.79 -0.54 21.17
N TRP A 132 -9.27 -0.38 19.94
CA TRP A 132 -10.22 -1.31 19.34
C TRP A 132 -9.70 -2.75 19.35
N TRP A 133 -8.46 -2.98 18.87
CA TRP A 133 -7.85 -4.31 18.80
C TRP A 133 -7.74 -4.98 20.17
N LYS A 134 -7.27 -4.23 21.18
CA LYS A 134 -7.20 -4.72 22.57
C LYS A 134 -8.59 -5.07 23.13
N ASN A 135 -9.61 -4.29 22.79
CA ASN A 135 -10.97 -4.49 23.30
C ASN A 135 -11.67 -5.72 22.69
N LEU A 136 -11.19 -6.23 21.55
CA LEU A 136 -11.75 -7.45 20.94
C LEU A 136 -11.40 -8.73 21.70
N GLY A 137 -10.47 -8.67 22.66
CA GLY A 137 -10.01 -9.87 23.39
C GLY A 137 -9.18 -10.83 22.54
N LEU A 138 -8.77 -10.41 21.34
CA LEU A 138 -7.94 -11.19 20.41
C LEU A 138 -6.46 -11.24 20.82
N THR A 139 -6.06 -10.45 21.82
CA THR A 139 -4.74 -10.53 22.48
C THR A 139 -4.72 -11.55 23.64
N SER A 140 -5.75 -12.39 23.77
CA SER A 140 -5.82 -13.44 24.78
C SER A 140 -4.92 -14.61 24.43
N PHE A 141 -4.56 -15.41 25.44
CA PHE A 141 -3.76 -16.63 25.24
C PHE A 141 -4.42 -17.61 24.24
N GLU A 142 -5.74 -17.58 24.08
CA GLU A 142 -6.46 -18.45 23.14
C GLU A 142 -6.13 -18.15 21.67
N ILE A 143 -5.59 -16.97 21.34
CA ILE A 143 -5.28 -16.53 19.96
C ILE A 143 -3.78 -16.21 19.82
N SER A 144 -2.95 -16.62 20.79
CA SER A 144 -1.50 -16.38 20.73
C SER A 144 -0.79 -17.09 19.55
N PHE A 145 -1.48 -17.99 18.86
CA PHE A 145 -0.99 -18.62 17.64
C PHE A 145 -1.01 -17.66 16.43
N ALA A 146 -1.94 -16.69 16.42
CA ALA A 146 -2.11 -15.77 15.30
C ALA A 146 -1.11 -14.60 15.40
N ARG A 147 -0.65 -14.13 14.24
CA ARG A 147 0.29 -13.02 14.12
C ARG A 147 -0.41 -11.70 14.44
N ASP A 148 0.09 -10.95 15.44
CA ASP A 148 -0.34 -9.57 15.64
C ASP A 148 0.33 -8.66 14.59
N ARG A 149 -0.45 -8.26 13.59
CA ARG A 149 -0.03 -7.42 12.47
C ARG A 149 -0.79 -6.10 12.39
N LEU A 150 -1.26 -5.58 13.52
CA LEU A 150 -2.09 -4.37 13.54
C LEU A 150 -1.38 -3.16 12.89
N VAL A 151 -0.09 -2.97 13.21
CA VAL A 151 0.69 -1.83 12.71
C VAL A 151 0.99 -1.97 11.23
N GLU A 152 1.29 -3.19 10.78
CA GLU A 152 1.56 -3.53 9.38
C GLU A 152 0.30 -3.38 8.53
N ASN A 153 -0.85 -3.84 9.01
CA ASN A 153 -2.15 -3.62 8.36
C ASN A 153 -2.52 -2.13 8.30
N TYR A 154 -2.14 -1.34 9.31
CA TYR A 154 -2.32 0.10 9.28
C TYR A 154 -1.38 0.79 8.27
N LEU A 155 -0.13 0.33 8.17
CA LEU A 155 0.81 0.80 7.15
C LEU A 155 0.29 0.50 5.74
N TRP A 156 -0.29 -0.68 5.53
CA TRP A 156 -0.95 -1.05 4.27
C TRP A 156 -2.11 -0.10 3.94
N ALA A 157 -2.94 0.21 4.95
CA ALA A 157 -4.07 1.12 4.79
C ALA A 157 -3.66 2.56 4.43
N ILE A 158 -2.53 3.04 4.97
CA ILE A 158 -1.92 4.32 4.56
C ILE A 158 -1.54 4.28 3.08
N GLY A 159 -1.02 3.15 2.59
CA GLY A 159 -0.68 2.99 1.19
C GLY A 159 -1.88 3.11 0.25
N CYS A 160 -3.04 2.59 0.66
CA CYS A 160 -4.28 2.68 -0.11
C CYS A 160 -4.96 4.05 -0.07
N SER A 161 -4.85 4.79 1.03
CA SER A 161 -5.58 6.05 1.24
C SER A 161 -4.85 6.96 2.23
N TYR A 162 -3.84 7.70 1.78
CA TYR A 162 -3.02 8.52 2.67
C TYR A 162 -3.67 9.88 3.00
N GLU A 163 -4.61 10.36 2.20
CA GLU A 163 -5.17 11.69 2.38
C GLU A 163 -6.02 11.77 3.67
N PRO A 164 -5.95 12.87 4.44
CA PRO A 164 -6.48 12.93 5.79
C PRO A 164 -8.00 12.70 5.87
N GLN A 165 -8.75 13.11 4.85
CA GLN A 165 -10.21 12.91 4.76
C GLN A 165 -10.63 11.43 4.73
N PHE A 166 -9.73 10.53 4.33
CA PHE A 166 -10.00 9.09 4.23
C PHE A 166 -9.67 8.31 5.51
N TRP A 167 -9.63 8.96 6.67
CA TRP A 167 -9.35 8.32 7.96
C TRP A 167 -10.23 7.10 8.23
N ARG A 168 -11.53 7.14 7.91
CA ARG A 168 -12.44 5.99 8.06
C ARG A 168 -12.07 4.82 7.16
N CYS A 169 -11.63 5.12 5.94
CA CYS A 169 -11.17 4.12 5.00
C CYS A 169 -9.96 3.40 5.61
N ARG A 170 -8.96 4.16 6.09
CA ARG A 170 -7.78 3.59 6.75
C ARG A 170 -8.16 2.72 7.94
N MET A 171 -8.97 3.26 8.85
CA MET A 171 -9.42 2.53 10.04
C MET A 171 -10.11 1.22 9.66
N ASN A 172 -11.05 1.24 8.71
CA ASN A 172 -11.80 0.05 8.31
C ASN A 172 -10.92 -0.96 7.57
N ILE A 173 -10.03 -0.53 6.66
CA ILE A 173 -9.06 -1.41 5.99
C ILE A 173 -8.17 -2.09 7.04
N THR A 174 -7.69 -1.37 8.05
CA THR A 174 -6.90 -1.98 9.12
C THR A 174 -7.69 -2.97 9.95
N LYS A 175 -8.94 -2.65 10.31
CA LYS A 175 -9.82 -3.58 11.04
C LYS A 175 -9.99 -4.88 10.26
N PHE A 176 -10.36 -4.78 8.98
CA PHE A 176 -10.56 -5.94 8.12
C PHE A 176 -9.27 -6.70 7.87
N GLY A 177 -8.17 -6.02 7.53
CA GLY A 177 -6.87 -6.64 7.29
C GLY A 177 -6.36 -7.43 8.49
N THR A 178 -6.49 -6.87 9.71
CA THR A 178 -6.04 -7.56 10.94
C THR A 178 -6.89 -8.81 11.23
N LEU A 179 -8.21 -8.73 11.04
CA LEU A 179 -9.10 -9.88 11.17
C LEU A 179 -8.80 -10.93 10.09
N LEU A 180 -8.52 -10.52 8.86
CA LEU A 180 -8.14 -11.42 7.78
C LEU A 180 -6.83 -12.13 8.06
N THR A 181 -5.80 -11.43 8.55
CA THR A 181 -4.55 -12.09 8.99
C THR A 181 -4.81 -13.13 10.09
N THR A 182 -5.73 -12.84 11.02
CA THR A 182 -6.08 -13.77 12.09
C THR A 182 -6.82 -15.01 11.56
N ILE A 183 -7.74 -14.80 10.60
CA ILE A 183 -8.47 -15.90 9.95
C ILE A 183 -7.53 -16.73 9.07
N ASP A 184 -6.62 -16.10 8.32
CA ASP A 184 -5.57 -16.75 7.54
C ASP A 184 -4.76 -17.73 8.42
N ASP A 185 -4.30 -17.30 9.59
CA ASP A 185 -3.59 -18.17 10.54
C ASP A 185 -4.46 -19.33 11.08
N VAL A 186 -5.78 -19.13 11.18
CA VAL A 186 -6.71 -20.22 11.53
C VAL A 186 -6.77 -21.26 10.42
N TYR A 187 -6.87 -20.86 9.15
CA TYR A 187 -6.97 -21.80 8.03
C TYR A 187 -5.64 -22.48 7.68
N ASP A 188 -4.53 -21.75 7.74
CA ASP A 188 -3.24 -22.23 7.25
C ASP A 188 -2.41 -22.99 8.30
N VAL A 189 -2.60 -22.68 9.59
CA VAL A 189 -1.72 -23.17 10.66
C VAL A 189 -2.47 -23.92 11.76
N TYR A 190 -3.61 -23.41 12.21
CA TYR A 190 -4.16 -23.82 13.51
C TYR A 190 -5.39 -24.74 13.45
N GLY A 191 -6.36 -24.44 12.58
CA GLY A 191 -7.65 -25.12 12.54
C GLY A 191 -7.59 -26.50 11.90
N SER A 192 -8.29 -27.47 12.49
CA SER A 192 -8.51 -28.76 11.84
C SER A 192 -9.60 -28.68 10.77
N LEU A 193 -9.59 -29.58 9.78
CA LEU A 193 -10.55 -29.55 8.66
C LEU A 193 -12.02 -29.53 9.14
N ASP A 194 -12.35 -30.31 10.17
CA ASP A 194 -13.70 -30.36 10.74
C ASP A 194 -14.10 -29.01 11.38
N GLU A 195 -13.17 -28.38 12.11
CA GLU A 195 -13.39 -27.06 12.71
C GLU A 195 -13.53 -25.98 11.64
N LEU A 196 -12.68 -26.01 10.60
CA LEU A 196 -12.71 -25.07 9.48
C LEU A 196 -14.01 -25.20 8.69
N GLN A 197 -14.53 -26.41 8.48
CA GLN A 197 -15.81 -26.61 7.82
C GLN A 197 -16.95 -25.95 8.61
N LEU A 198 -16.99 -26.14 9.93
CA LEU A 198 -17.97 -25.49 10.79
C LEU A 198 -17.81 -23.97 10.79
N PHE A 199 -16.57 -23.46 10.82
CA PHE A 199 -16.28 -22.03 10.80
C PHE A 199 -16.71 -21.38 9.48
N THR A 200 -16.40 -22.01 8.35
CA THR A 200 -16.84 -21.59 7.02
C THR A 200 -18.37 -21.55 6.92
N THR A 201 -19.06 -22.60 7.37
CA THR A 201 -20.53 -22.65 7.37
C THR A 201 -21.12 -21.51 8.20
N ALA A 202 -20.57 -21.23 9.38
CA ALA A 202 -21.04 -20.15 10.23
C ALA A 202 -20.93 -18.77 9.56
N ILE A 203 -19.84 -18.52 8.81
CA ILE A 203 -19.64 -17.27 8.06
C ILE A 203 -20.60 -17.16 6.87
N ILE A 204 -20.74 -18.24 6.08
CA ILE A 204 -21.65 -18.27 4.91
C ILE A 204 -23.10 -18.02 5.32
N GLU A 205 -23.56 -18.69 6.37
CA GLU A 205 -24.92 -18.53 6.88
C GLU A 205 -25.12 -17.22 7.65
N TRP A 206 -24.03 -16.51 7.98
CA TRP A 206 -24.03 -15.38 8.88
C TRP A 206 -24.74 -15.69 10.21
N ASN A 207 -24.56 -16.91 10.72
CA ASN A 207 -25.33 -17.45 11.82
C ASN A 207 -24.54 -17.43 13.12
N ILE A 208 -24.81 -16.42 13.95
CA ILE A 208 -24.11 -16.23 15.22
C ILE A 208 -24.42 -17.34 16.25
N ASN A 209 -25.49 -18.10 16.06
CA ASN A 209 -25.86 -19.21 16.95
C ASN A 209 -25.05 -20.48 16.64
N ALA A 210 -24.44 -20.58 15.45
CA ALA A 210 -23.51 -21.66 15.11
C ALA A 210 -22.23 -21.65 15.98
N ILE A 211 -21.96 -20.52 16.66
CA ILE A 211 -20.88 -20.33 17.63
C ILE A 211 -20.84 -21.44 18.69
N HIS A 212 -21.97 -22.04 19.08
CA HIS A 212 -21.97 -23.05 20.15
C HIS A 212 -21.15 -24.30 19.81
N HIS A 213 -21.04 -24.66 18.53
CA HIS A 213 -20.33 -25.85 18.04
C HIS A 213 -18.85 -25.60 17.72
N LEU A 214 -18.40 -24.35 17.72
CA LEU A 214 -17.01 -23.99 17.44
C LEU A 214 -16.12 -24.13 18.68
N PRO A 215 -14.80 -24.29 18.53
CA PRO A 215 -13.86 -24.10 19.63
C PRO A 215 -13.81 -22.62 20.06
N ASN A 216 -13.45 -22.36 21.33
CA ASN A 216 -13.53 -20.99 21.91
C ASN A 216 -12.80 -19.93 21.09
N TYR A 217 -11.59 -20.22 20.59
CA TYR A 217 -10.81 -19.26 19.80
C TYR A 217 -11.56 -18.82 18.53
N MET A 218 -12.21 -19.75 17.81
CA MET A 218 -13.05 -19.46 16.64
C MET A 218 -14.29 -18.65 17.02
N LYS A 219 -14.87 -18.87 18.20
CA LYS A 219 -16.02 -18.06 18.68
C LYS A 219 -15.64 -16.60 18.82
N ILE A 220 -14.47 -16.34 19.41
CA ILE A 220 -13.97 -14.98 19.63
C ILE A 220 -13.71 -14.30 18.28
N ILE A 221 -13.03 -15.00 17.35
CA ILE A 221 -12.73 -14.47 16.02
C ILE A 221 -14.00 -14.20 15.22
N LEU A 222 -14.95 -15.14 15.20
CA LEU A 222 -16.22 -14.99 14.48
C LEU A 222 -17.05 -13.83 15.03
N ARG A 223 -17.09 -13.70 16.37
CA ARG A 223 -17.77 -12.58 17.03
C ARG A 223 -17.13 -11.25 16.62
N ALA A 224 -15.80 -11.15 16.70
CA ALA A 224 -15.07 -9.95 16.32
C ALA A 224 -15.30 -9.56 14.85
N LEU A 225 -15.34 -10.54 13.94
CA LEU A 225 -15.67 -10.33 12.53
C LEU A 225 -17.08 -9.78 12.35
N PHE A 226 -18.08 -10.43 12.92
CA PHE A 226 -19.48 -10.03 12.77
C PHE A 226 -19.74 -8.66 13.38
N ASP A 227 -19.27 -8.41 14.60
CA ASP A 227 -19.45 -7.13 15.28
C ASP A 227 -18.79 -6.00 14.49
N THR A 228 -17.60 -6.24 13.94
CA THR A 228 -16.88 -5.25 13.11
C THR A 228 -17.62 -4.95 11.81
N ILE A 229 -18.09 -5.96 11.09
CA ILE A 229 -18.81 -5.77 9.82
C ILE A 229 -20.15 -5.07 10.05
N ASN A 230 -20.88 -5.47 11.10
CA ASN A 230 -22.14 -4.85 11.46
C ASN A 230 -21.94 -3.38 11.90
N ASP A 231 -20.90 -3.06 12.66
CA ASP A 231 -20.55 -1.68 13.07
C ASP A 231 -20.29 -0.78 11.85
N VAL A 232 -19.50 -1.27 10.89
CA VAL A 232 -19.22 -0.53 9.65
C VAL A 232 -20.49 -0.33 8.82
N ALA A 233 -21.31 -1.38 8.65
CA ALA A 233 -22.55 -1.29 7.90
C ALA A 233 -23.55 -0.32 8.55
N ASN A 234 -23.73 -0.40 9.86
CA ASN A 234 -24.64 0.47 10.62
C ASN A 234 -24.19 1.92 10.57
N THR A 235 -22.88 2.19 10.63
CA THR A 235 -22.33 3.54 10.48
C THR A 235 -22.70 4.13 9.11
N VAL A 236 -22.50 3.36 8.03
CA VAL A 236 -22.81 3.82 6.67
C VAL A 236 -24.32 3.97 6.46
N LEU A 237 -25.13 3.07 7.00
CA LEU A 237 -26.59 3.18 6.95
C LEU A 237 -27.08 4.45 7.67
N THR A 238 -26.55 4.74 8.86
CA THR A 238 -26.95 5.90 9.66
C THR A 238 -26.59 7.22 8.99
N GLU A 239 -25.40 7.30 8.38
CA GLU A 239 -24.90 8.55 7.83
C GLU A 239 -25.27 8.80 6.37
N LYS A 240 -25.41 7.72 5.58
CA LYS A 240 -25.63 7.80 4.13
C LYS A 240 -26.96 7.19 3.68
N GLY A 241 -27.70 6.53 4.57
CA GLY A 241 -28.94 5.82 4.22
C GLY A 241 -28.70 4.60 3.32
N LEU A 242 -27.47 4.09 3.26
CA LEU A 242 -27.08 2.97 2.39
C LEU A 242 -26.88 1.70 3.21
N ASP A 243 -27.67 0.67 2.93
CA ASP A 243 -27.44 -0.67 3.48
C ASP A 243 -26.32 -1.37 2.70
N ILE A 244 -25.13 -1.36 3.28
CA ILE A 244 -23.95 -2.02 2.70
C ILE A 244 -23.68 -3.41 3.27
N LEU A 245 -24.45 -3.85 4.28
CA LEU A 245 -24.22 -5.12 4.94
C LEU A 245 -24.23 -6.32 3.96
N PRO A 246 -25.15 -6.41 2.98
CA PRO A 246 -25.15 -7.51 2.02
C PRO A 246 -23.84 -7.62 1.20
N TYR A 247 -23.20 -6.49 0.90
CA TYR A 247 -21.95 -6.45 0.14
C TYR A 247 -20.77 -6.87 1.00
N LEU A 248 -20.71 -6.41 2.27
CA LEU A 248 -19.66 -6.80 3.20
C LEU A 248 -19.73 -8.30 3.49
N LYS A 249 -20.93 -8.85 3.72
CA LYS A 249 -21.15 -10.29 3.89
C LYS A 249 -20.65 -11.08 2.69
N ARG A 250 -21.00 -10.65 1.47
CA ARG A 250 -20.55 -11.30 0.23
C ARG A 250 -19.03 -11.27 0.10
N GLY A 251 -18.41 -10.14 0.41
CA GLY A 251 -16.95 -10.02 0.46
C GLY A 251 -16.32 -11.03 1.42
N SER A 252 -16.84 -11.17 2.63
CA SER A 252 -16.35 -12.16 3.59
C SER A 252 -16.52 -13.60 3.14
N MET A 253 -17.64 -13.92 2.46
CA MET A 253 -17.86 -15.26 1.90
C MET A 253 -16.90 -15.61 0.76
N SER A 254 -16.47 -14.62 -0.04
CA SER A 254 -15.54 -14.84 -1.16
C SER A 254 -14.08 -14.96 -0.74
N LEU A 255 -13.76 -14.75 0.53
CA LEU A 255 -12.40 -14.83 1.08
C LEU A 255 -12.09 -16.19 1.74
N LEU A 256 -13.09 -17.08 1.83
CA LEU A 256 -13.00 -18.45 2.36
C LEU A 256 -13.14 -19.47 1.23
#